data_AF-A0A352S5S7-F1
#
_entry.id   AF-A0A352S5S7-F1
#
_cell.length_a   1.000
_cell.length_b   1.000
_cell.length_c   1.000
_cell.angle_alpha   90.00
_cell.angle_beta   90.00
_cell.angle_gamma   90.00
#
_symmetry.space_group_name_H-M   'P 1'
#
loop_
_entity.id
_entity.type
_entity.pdbx_description
1 polymer ?
#
loop_
_entity_poly.entity_id
_entity_poly.type
_entity_poly.pdbx_seq_one_letter_code
_entity_poly.pdbx_strand_id
1 'polypeptide(L)'
;MSTTANANPSQQVKFEGSAQYVATDDLKLAVNAARTLQRPLLIKGEPGTGKTMLAEEVAAALGMPLLQWHIKSTTKAQQGLYEYDAVSRLR
;
A
#
# COMPACT_ATOMS: atom_id res chain seq x y z
N MET A 1 34.58 -3.54 30.70
CA MET A 1 35.16 -3.08 29.42
C MET A 1 34.54 -3.91 28.31
N SER A 2 33.88 -3.22 27.35
CA SER A 2 33.55 -3.68 25.99
C SER A 2 32.55 -4.85 25.88
N THR A 3 31.44 -4.81 25.12
CA THR A 3 31.16 -4.04 23.90
C THR A 3 29.65 -4.07 23.63
N THR A 4 29.09 -2.91 23.29
CA THR A 4 27.70 -2.68 22.87
C THR A 4 27.37 -3.42 21.57
N ALA A 5 26.40 -4.34 21.60
CA ALA A 5 25.79 -4.88 20.38
C ALA A 5 24.81 -3.84 19.82
N ASN A 6 25.24 -3.18 18.75
CA ASN A 6 24.51 -2.16 18.03
C ASN A 6 23.27 -2.77 17.34
N ALA A 7 22.08 -2.58 17.91
CA ALA A 7 20.81 -2.94 17.28
C ALA A 7 20.46 -1.87 16.22
N ASN A 8 20.71 -2.20 14.95
CA ASN A 8 20.40 -1.35 13.80
C ASN A 8 18.88 -1.04 13.73
N PRO A 9 18.42 0.23 13.85
CA PRO A 9 17.00 0.55 13.93
C PRO A 9 16.30 0.72 12.56
N SER A 10 16.80 0.15 11.47
CA SER A 10 16.29 0.43 10.11
C SER A 10 16.09 -0.80 9.23
N GLN A 11 15.69 -1.94 9.80
CA GLN A 11 15.16 -3.05 9.00
C GLN A 11 13.76 -2.70 8.47
N GLN A 12 13.71 -1.93 7.38
CA GLN A 12 12.46 -1.66 6.68
C GLN A 12 11.95 -2.96 6.04
N VAL A 13 10.85 -3.51 6.58
CA VAL A 13 10.21 -4.78 6.16
C VAL A 13 10.03 -4.85 4.64
N LYS A 14 10.86 -5.55 3.88
CA LYS A 14 10.74 -5.57 2.40
C LYS A 14 9.56 -6.44 1.97
N PHE A 15 8.91 -6.06 0.86
CA PHE A 15 7.92 -6.91 0.20
C PHE A 15 8.64 -7.95 -0.68
N GLU A 16 8.50 -9.22 -0.33
CA GLU A 16 9.10 -10.37 -1.05
C GLU A 16 8.06 -11.17 -1.86
N GLY A 17 6.79 -10.75 -1.83
CA GLY A 17 5.64 -11.52 -2.34
C GLY A 17 4.78 -12.11 -1.21
N SER A 18 3.82 -12.94 -1.56
CA SER A 18 3.00 -13.68 -0.58
C SER A 18 2.72 -15.11 -1.06
N ALA A 19 2.19 -15.95 -0.16
CA ALA A 19 1.79 -17.32 -0.50
C ALA A 19 0.72 -17.39 -1.60
N GLN A 20 -0.05 -16.31 -1.79
CA GLN A 20 -1.15 -16.23 -2.76
C GLN A 20 -0.83 -15.36 -3.98
N TYR A 21 0.34 -14.70 -4.00
CA TYR A 21 0.70 -13.77 -5.06
C TYR A 21 2.16 -13.89 -5.47
N VAL A 22 2.36 -14.40 -6.69
CA VAL A 22 3.68 -14.48 -7.31
C VAL A 22 4.04 -13.12 -7.89
N ALA A 23 4.80 -12.34 -7.14
CA ALA A 23 5.36 -11.09 -7.63
C ALA A 23 6.65 -11.37 -8.40
N THR A 24 6.76 -10.85 -9.63
CA THR A 24 8.02 -10.86 -10.37
C THR A 24 9.07 -10.01 -9.65
N ASP A 25 10.35 -10.25 -9.92
CA ASP A 25 11.44 -9.49 -9.31
C ASP A 25 11.33 -7.99 -9.63
N ASP A 26 10.92 -7.65 -10.85
CA ASP A 26 10.67 -6.26 -11.26
C ASP A 26 9.53 -5.61 -10.45
N LEU A 27 8.46 -6.37 -10.19
CA LEU A 27 7.32 -5.86 -9.41
C LEU A 27 7.71 -5.66 -7.95
N LYS A 28 8.45 -6.60 -7.36
CA LYS A 28 9.01 -6.46 -6.00
C LYS A 28 9.93 -5.25 -5.91
N LEU A 29 10.79 -5.04 -6.91
CA LEU A 29 11.66 -3.87 -6.96
C LEU A 29 10.85 -2.57 -7.03
N ALA A 30 9.83 -2.50 -7.89
CA ALA A 30 8.99 -1.30 -8.02
C ALA A 30 8.25 -0.95 -6.72
N VAL A 31 7.66 -1.94 -6.04
CA VAL A 31 6.97 -1.75 -4.74
C VAL A 31 7.93 -1.27 -3.67
N ASN A 32 9.08 -1.95 -3.51
CA ASN A 32 10.07 -1.59 -2.50
C ASN A 32 10.70 -0.21 -2.79
N ALA A 33 10.93 0.13 -4.06
CA ALA A 33 11.44 1.44 -4.47
C ALA A 33 10.43 2.56 -4.19
N ALA A 34 9.16 2.38 -4.58
CA ALA A 34 8.10 3.35 -4.31
C ALA A 34 7.96 3.65 -2.82
N ARG A 35 8.01 2.60 -1.98
CA ARG A 35 7.99 2.76 -0.52
C ARG A 35 9.21 3.50 0.01
N THR A 36 10.42 3.11 -0.42
CA THR A 36 11.68 3.70 0.06
C THR A 36 11.75 5.18 -0.31
N LEU A 37 11.28 5.54 -1.51
CA LEU A 37 11.25 6.91 -2.00
C LEU A 37 10.04 7.70 -1.48
N GLN A 38 9.11 7.06 -0.78
CA GLN A 38 7.82 7.61 -0.37
C GLN A 38 7.05 8.26 -1.56
N ARG A 39 7.10 7.61 -2.72
CA ARG A 39 6.42 8.08 -3.93
C ARG A 39 5.27 7.14 -4.28
N PRO A 40 4.17 7.67 -4.84
CA PRO A 40 3.06 6.84 -5.29
C PRO A 40 3.49 5.91 -6.43
N LEU A 41 2.93 4.70 -6.45
CA LEU A 41 3.16 3.70 -7.48
C LEU A 41 1.88 3.52 -8.32
N LEU A 42 1.98 3.71 -9.64
CA LEU A 42 0.90 3.46 -10.57
C LEU A 42 1.13 2.13 -11.29
N ILE A 43 0.20 1.20 -11.14
CA ILE A 43 0.26 -0.12 -11.79
C ILE A 43 -0.62 -0.14 -13.03
N LYS A 44 -0.08 -0.62 -14.16
CA LYS A 44 -0.79 -0.78 -15.44
C LYS A 44 -0.71 -2.22 -15.93
N GLY A 45 -1.60 -2.61 -16.83
CA GLY A 45 -1.54 -3.88 -17.57
C GLY A 45 -2.92 -4.41 -17.95
N GLU A 46 -2.97 -5.63 -18.46
CA GLU A 46 -4.22 -6.28 -18.91
C GLU A 46 -5.22 -6.53 -17.77
N PRO A 47 -6.54 -6.52 -18.04
CA PRO A 47 -7.54 -6.88 -17.04
C PRO A 47 -7.32 -8.31 -16.53
N GLY A 48 -7.58 -8.55 -15.24
CA GLY A 48 -7.44 -9.89 -14.63
C GLY A 48 -6.03 -10.28 -14.18
N THR A 49 -5.02 -9.43 -14.35
CA THR A 49 -3.61 -9.71 -13.94
C THR A 49 -3.31 -9.40 -12.46
N GLY A 50 -4.33 -9.37 -11.60
CA GLY A 50 -4.13 -9.25 -10.15
C GLY A 50 -3.66 -7.88 -9.63
N LYS A 51 -3.92 -6.77 -10.31
CA LYS A 51 -3.51 -5.42 -9.86
C LYS A 51 -4.16 -5.02 -8.53
N THR A 52 -5.44 -5.33 -8.35
CA THR A 52 -6.16 -5.07 -7.09
C THR A 52 -5.61 -5.95 -5.98
N MET A 53 -5.43 -7.24 -6.27
CA MET A 53 -4.86 -8.21 -5.34
C MET A 53 -3.45 -7.82 -4.89
N LEU A 54 -2.62 -7.24 -5.76
CA LEU A 54 -1.31 -6.73 -5.38
C LEU A 54 -1.40 -5.73 -4.21
N ALA A 55 -2.37 -4.81 -4.22
CA ALA A 55 -2.52 -3.83 -3.15
C ALA A 55 -2.90 -4.50 -1.81
N GLU A 56 -3.77 -5.50 -1.86
CA GLU A 56 -4.19 -6.31 -0.70
C GLU A 56 -3.01 -7.09 -0.11
N GLU A 57 -2.25 -7.76 -0.96
CA GLU A 57 -1.11 -8.59 -0.56
C GLU A 57 0.07 -7.76 -0.06
N VAL A 58 0.33 -6.60 -0.67
CA VAL A 58 1.34 -5.66 -0.17
C VAL A 58 0.95 -5.10 1.20
N ALA A 59 -0.31 -4.71 1.40
CA ALA A 59 -0.78 -4.23 2.69
C ALA A 59 -0.69 -5.32 3.78
N ALA A 60 -1.12 -6.55 3.46
CA ALA A 60 -1.04 -7.69 4.36
C ALA A 60 0.40 -8.04 4.73
N ALA A 61 1.31 -8.12 3.74
CA ALA A 61 2.72 -8.43 3.96
C ALA A 61 3.45 -7.37 4.79
N LEU A 62 3.02 -6.10 4.69
CA LEU A 62 3.58 -5.00 5.46
C LEU A 62 2.87 -4.75 6.79
N GLY A 63 1.79 -5.49 7.10
CA GLY A 63 0.97 -5.27 8.29
C GLY A 63 0.32 -3.88 8.33
N MET A 64 0.00 -3.31 7.17
CA MET A 64 -0.56 -1.95 7.04
C MET A 64 -2.06 -2.01 6.72
N PRO A 65 -2.86 -1.01 7.16
CA PRO A 65 -4.24 -0.91 6.74
C PRO A 65 -4.33 -0.58 5.25
N LEU A 66 -5.17 -1.31 4.51
CA LEU A 66 -5.48 -1.00 3.12
C LEU A 66 -6.65 -0.01 3.04
N LEU A 67 -6.36 1.21 2.62
CA LEU A 67 -7.39 2.21 2.32
C LEU A 67 -7.76 2.14 0.84
N GLN A 68 -8.99 1.74 0.55
CA GLN A 68 -9.50 1.64 -0.82
C GLN A 68 -10.39 2.84 -1.13
N TRP A 69 -10.10 3.54 -2.23
CA TRP A 69 -10.96 4.61 -2.72
C TRP A 69 -11.26 4.41 -4.21
N HIS A 70 -12.53 4.15 -4.50
CA HIS A 70 -13.01 3.95 -5.86
C HIS A 70 -13.31 5.29 -6.53
N ILE A 71 -12.48 5.68 -7.50
CA ILE A 71 -12.64 6.91 -8.28
C ILE A 71 -13.44 6.63 -9.55
N LYS A 72 -14.43 7.48 -9.82
CA LYS A 72 -15.23 7.52 -11.06
C LYS A 72 -15.02 8.87 -11.74
N SER A 73 -15.43 9.01 -13.00
CA SER A 73 -15.39 10.30 -13.72
C SER A 73 -16.25 11.39 -13.07
N THR A 74 -17.23 10.99 -12.27
CA THR A 74 -18.10 11.89 -11.50
C THR A 74 -17.60 12.18 -10.09
N THR A 75 -16.48 11.59 -9.67
CA THR A 75 -15.90 11.81 -8.34
C THR A 75 -15.29 13.21 -8.25
N LYS A 76 -15.69 13.98 -7.24
CA LYS A 76 -15.22 15.34 -6.95
C LYS A 76 -14.19 15.32 -5.81
N ALA A 77 -13.25 16.26 -5.83
CA ALA A 77 -12.21 16.39 -4.80
C ALA A 77 -12.79 16.55 -3.38
N GLN A 78 -13.92 17.22 -3.24
CA GLN A 78 -14.61 17.37 -1.96
C GLN A 78 -14.93 16.02 -1.30
N GLN A 79 -15.30 15.01 -2.10
CA GLN A 79 -15.64 13.67 -1.60
C GLN A 79 -14.44 12.91 -1.01
N GLY A 80 -13.20 13.34 -1.31
CA GLY A 80 -11.98 12.77 -0.72
C GLY A 80 -11.36 13.62 0.38
N LEU A 81 -11.83 14.86 0.57
CA LEU A 81 -11.31 15.79 1.57
C LEU A 81 -12.19 15.80 2.82
N TYR A 82 -13.52 15.91 2.65
CA TYR A 82 -14.49 15.99 3.74
C TYR A 82 -15.85 15.41 3.30
N GLU A 83 -16.33 14.39 4.00
CA GLU A 83 -17.76 14.06 3.97
C GLU A 83 -18.46 14.78 5.13
N TYR A 84 -19.43 15.63 4.80
CA TYR A 84 -20.34 16.19 5.78
C TYR A 84 -21.45 15.16 6.04
N ASP A 85 -21.33 14.40 7.14
CA ASP A 85 -22.40 13.50 7.57
C ASP A 85 -23.44 14.25 8.42
N ALA A 86 -24.49 14.73 7.76
CA ALA A 86 -25.63 15.38 8.42
C ALA A 86 -26.51 14.38 9.23
N VAL A 87 -26.33 13.08 9.05
CA VAL A 87 -27.21 12.01 9.56
C VAL A 87 -26.68 11.39 10.85
N SER A 88 -25.38 11.54 11.14
CA SER A 88 -24.77 11.17 12.43
C SER A 88 -25.29 11.95 13.66
N ARG A 89 -26.11 12.99 13.49
CA ARG A 89 -26.62 13.82 14.60
C ARG A 89 -27.92 13.33 15.26
N LEU A 90 -28.50 12.21 14.80
CA LEU A 90 -29.80 11.69 15.25
C LEU A 90 -29.74 10.39 16.07
N ARG A 91 -28.64 10.09 16.77
CA ARG A 91 -28.61 8.99 17.75
C ARG A 91 -28.00 9.42 19.07
#